data_AF-A0A965D510-F1
#
_entry.id   AF-A0A965D510-F1
#
_cell.length_a   1.000
_cell.length_b   1.000
_cell.length_c   1.000
_cell.angle_alpha   90.00
_cell.angle_beta   90.00
_cell.angle_gamma   90.00
#
_symmetry.space_group_name_H-M   'P 1'
#
loop_
_entity.id
_entity.type
_entity.pdbx_description
1 polymer ?
#
loop_
_entity_poly.entity_id
_entity_poly.type
_entity_poly.pdbx_seq_one_letter_code
_entity_poly.pdbx_strand_id
1 'polypeptide(L)'
;MKVLNLQCAHQHDFEGWFGSEDDFQSQLARGLVECPLCGDRQITKQLSAPRLNLSTSRGEREVSTTTPAVATSPVTQTPAHDVTSLSPTQLQAAWLQAVQHVMANTEDVGQRFAEEARKMHYGESEERGIRGQATPEQTRDLLEEGISVMPLPMPDALKGPVQ
;
A
#
# COMPACT_ATOMS: atom_id res chain seq x y z
N MET A 1 -25.69 11.36 -5.43
CA MET A 1 -24.52 10.76 -4.77
C MET A 1 -24.51 9.27 -5.10
N LYS A 2 -23.51 8.81 -5.85
CA LYS A 2 -23.29 7.42 -6.23
C LYS A 2 -21.90 7.00 -5.78
N VAL A 3 -21.79 5.82 -5.17
CA VAL A 3 -20.50 5.19 -4.85
C VAL A 3 -20.20 4.21 -5.96
N LEU A 4 -19.03 4.35 -6.59
CA LEU A 4 -18.57 3.47 -7.66
C LEU A 4 -17.30 2.75 -7.21
N ASN A 5 -17.22 1.45 -7.50
CA ASN A 5 -16.00 0.67 -7.36
C ASN A 5 -15.13 0.91 -8.60
N LEU A 6 -13.90 1.35 -8.38
CA LEU A 6 -12.96 1.76 -9.42
C LEU A 6 -11.65 0.97 -9.31
N GLN A 7 -11.00 0.75 -10.44
CA GLN A 7 -9.71 0.07 -10.52
C GLN A 7 -8.78 0.78 -11.50
N CYS A 8 -7.51 1.00 -11.12
CA CYS A 8 -6.49 1.56 -12.02
C CYS A 8 -5.77 0.48 -12.86
N ALA A 9 -4.92 0.87 -13.82
CA ALA A 9 -4.18 -0.10 -14.66
C ALA A 9 -3.23 -1.01 -13.85
N HIS A 10 -2.81 -0.57 -12.67
CA HIS A 10 -2.01 -1.36 -11.72
C HIS A 10 -2.85 -2.30 -10.83
N GLN A 11 -4.15 -2.48 -11.11
CA GLN A 11 -5.08 -3.34 -10.35
C GLN A 11 -5.28 -2.91 -8.89
N HIS A 12 -5.14 -1.62 -8.60
CA HIS A 12 -5.52 -1.08 -7.30
C HIS A 12 -7.02 -0.76 -7.27
N ASP A 13 -7.75 -1.37 -6.34
CA ASP A 13 -9.17 -1.12 -6.12
C ASP A 13 -9.38 0.03 -5.14
N PHE A 14 -10.31 0.93 -5.46
CA PHE A 14 -10.72 2.04 -4.60
C PHE A 14 -12.16 2.47 -4.89
N GLU A 15 -12.77 3.22 -3.96
CA GLU A 15 -14.14 3.72 -4.10
C GLU A 15 -14.14 5.23 -4.38
N GLY A 16 -15.03 5.66 -5.29
CA GLY A 16 -15.21 7.07 -5.63
C GLY A 16 -16.66 7.53 -5.43
N TRP A 17 -16.83 8.74 -4.88
CA TRP A 17 -18.12 9.36 -4.60
C TRP A 17 -18.42 10.44 -5.64
N PHE A 18 -19.47 10.23 -6.45
CA PHE A 18 -19.81 11.13 -7.55
C PHE A 18 -21.25 11.63 -7.46
N GLY A 19 -21.53 12.78 -8.07
CA GLY A 19 -22.88 13.33 -8.12
C GLY A 19 -23.83 12.42 -8.92
N SER A 20 -23.34 11.94 -10.07
CA SER A 20 -24.02 11.07 -11.04
C SER A 20 -23.01 10.20 -11.80
N GLU A 21 -23.48 9.35 -12.73
CA GLU A 21 -22.57 8.61 -13.63
C GLU A 21 -21.93 9.55 -14.66
N ASP A 22 -22.69 10.49 -15.21
CA ASP A 22 -22.18 11.49 -16.17
C ASP A 22 -21.10 12.38 -15.54
N ASP A 23 -21.22 12.70 -14.25
CA ASP A 23 -20.21 13.44 -13.49
C ASP A 23 -18.89 12.66 -13.41
N PHE A 24 -18.95 11.34 -13.11
CA PHE A 24 -17.77 10.48 -13.16
C PHE A 24 -17.13 10.45 -14.55
N GLN A 25 -17.91 10.24 -15.61
CA GLN A 25 -17.40 10.20 -16.98
C GLN A 25 -16.76 11.53 -17.41
N SER A 26 -17.37 12.66 -17.03
CA SER A 26 -16.82 14.00 -17.28
C SER A 26 -15.51 14.23 -16.54
N GLN A 27 -15.43 13.84 -15.26
CA GLN A 27 -14.21 13.96 -14.47
C GLN A 27 -13.10 13.06 -14.99
N LEU A 28 -13.42 11.83 -15.42
CA LEU A 28 -12.47 10.91 -16.04
C LEU A 28 -11.90 11.47 -17.35
N ALA A 29 -12.76 12.00 -18.24
CA ALA A 29 -12.35 12.62 -19.50
C ALA A 29 -11.45 13.85 -19.30
N ARG A 30 -11.64 14.56 -18.18
CA ARG A 30 -10.81 15.71 -17.77
C ARG A 30 -9.56 15.29 -16.99
N GLY A 31 -9.35 14.00 -16.75
CA GLY A 31 -8.23 13.47 -15.96
C GLY A 31 -8.27 13.87 -14.49
N LEU A 32 -9.42 14.22 -13.92
CA LEU A 32 -9.54 14.63 -12.52
C LEU A 32 -9.64 13.46 -11.54
N VAL A 33 -9.84 12.24 -12.05
CA VAL A 33 -9.90 11.01 -11.25
C VAL A 33 -8.53 10.35 -11.31
N GLU A 34 -7.89 10.16 -10.15
CA GLU A 34 -6.60 9.51 -10.01
C GLU A 34 -6.63 8.40 -8.96
N CYS A 35 -5.78 7.40 -9.13
CA CYS A 35 -5.61 6.34 -8.17
C CYS A 35 -4.88 6.87 -6.93
N PRO A 36 -5.45 6.76 -5.71
CA PRO A 36 -4.82 7.29 -4.50
C PRO A 36 -3.54 6.53 -4.09
N LEU A 37 -3.28 5.37 -4.71
CA LEU A 37 -2.14 4.51 -4.39
C LEU A 37 -0.93 4.75 -5.29
N CYS A 38 -1.15 5.06 -6.57
CA CYS A 38 -0.06 5.21 -7.55
C CYS A 38 -0.13 6.48 -8.40
N GLY A 39 -1.20 7.28 -8.30
CA GLY A 39 -1.39 8.48 -9.11
C GLY A 39 -1.78 8.23 -10.57
N ASP A 40 -2.00 6.96 -10.95
CA ASP A 40 -2.44 6.63 -12.30
C ASP A 40 -3.86 7.15 -12.57
N ARG A 41 -4.07 7.72 -13.76
CA ARG A 41 -5.33 8.32 -14.24
C ARG A 41 -6.10 7.38 -15.17
N GLN A 42 -5.54 6.22 -15.51
CA GLN A 42 -6.22 5.16 -16.24
C GLN A 42 -7.14 4.38 -15.30
N ILE A 43 -8.34 4.91 -15.09
CA ILE A 43 -9.33 4.34 -14.15
C ILE A 43 -10.48 3.67 -14.90
N THR A 44 -10.81 2.46 -14.48
CA THR A 44 -11.93 1.67 -15.00
C THR A 44 -12.96 1.40 -13.90
N LYS A 45 -14.25 1.33 -14.28
CA LYS A 45 -15.32 1.01 -13.34
C LYS A 45 -15.48 -0.51 -13.22
N GLN A 46 -15.41 -1.02 -12.00
CA GLN A 46 -15.67 -2.43 -11.72
C GLN A 46 -17.16 -2.74 -11.77
N LEU A 47 -17.49 -3.91 -12.29
CA LEU A 47 -18.86 -4.44 -12.27
C LEU A 47 -19.17 -4.92 -10.85
N SER A 48 -20.16 -4.33 -10.19
CA SER A 48 -20.66 -4.86 -8.92
C SER A 48 -21.41 -6.16 -9.18
N ALA A 49 -20.83 -7.30 -8.79
CA ALA A 49 -21.49 -8.59 -8.94
C ALA A 49 -22.73 -8.67 -8.02
N PRO A 50 -23.95 -8.84 -8.56
CA PRO A 50 -25.10 -9.14 -7.72
C PRO A 50 -24.89 -10.52 -7.09
N ARG A 51 -25.02 -10.61 -5.76
CA ARG A 51 -24.97 -11.88 -5.05
C ARG A 51 -26.17 -12.74 -5.45
N LEU A 52 -25.97 -13.63 -6.41
CA LEU A 52 -26.96 -14.63 -6.79
C LEU A 52 -26.84 -15.82 -5.83
N ASN A 53 -27.80 -15.96 -4.91
CA ASN A 53 -27.93 -17.17 -4.11
C ASN A 53 -28.49 -18.30 -5.00
N LEU A 54 -27.61 -19.00 -5.72
CA LEU A 54 -27.96 -20.22 -6.44
C LEU A 54 -28.03 -21.37 -5.43
N SER A 55 -29.21 -21.64 -4.88
CA SER A 55 -29.48 -22.86 -4.12
C SER A 55 -29.55 -24.05 -5.09
N THR A 56 -28.45 -24.79 -5.22
CA THR A 56 -28.49 -26.11 -5.86
C THR A 56 -29.09 -27.12 -4.88
N SER A 57 -30.26 -27.67 -5.22
CA SER A 57 -30.80 -28.87 -4.60
C SER A 57 -29.88 -30.06 -4.90
N ARG A 58 -28.99 -30.37 -3.95
CA ARG A 58 -28.21 -31.62 -3.94
C ARG A 58 -28.88 -32.57 -2.96
N GLY A 59 -29.43 -33.65 -3.51
CA GLY A 59 -30.19 -34.67 -2.79
C GLY A 59 -29.43 -35.37 -1.66
N GLU A 60 -30.25 -35.90 -0.75
CA GLU A 60 -29.96 -36.86 0.31
C GLU A 60 -28.75 -37.78 0.07
N ARG A 61 -27.89 -37.91 1.09
CA ARG A 61 -27.80 -39.18 1.85
C ARG A 61 -27.10 -38.99 3.21
N GLU A 62 -27.94 -38.95 4.23
CA GLU A 62 -27.90 -39.65 5.52
C GLU A 62 -26.57 -39.94 6.25
N VAL A 63 -26.42 -39.24 7.38
CA VAL A 63 -26.07 -39.67 8.77
C VAL A 63 -25.10 -40.84 8.97
N SER A 64 -24.04 -40.58 9.74
CA SER A 64 -23.57 -41.50 10.78
C SER A 64 -22.95 -40.75 11.97
N THR A 65 -23.50 -41.08 13.13
CA THR A 65 -23.24 -40.62 14.51
C THR A 65 -21.87 -41.04 15.04
N THR A 66 -21.19 -40.17 15.81
CA THR A 66 -20.68 -40.54 17.16
C THR A 66 -20.33 -39.29 18.00
N THR A 67 -20.68 -39.41 19.29
CA THR A 67 -20.61 -38.47 20.43
C THR A 67 -19.15 -38.17 20.87
N PRO A 68 -18.86 -37.11 21.66
CA PRO A 68 -17.54 -36.51 21.81
C PRO A 68 -16.76 -37.04 23.03
N ALA A 69 -15.42 -36.98 23.00
CA ALA A 69 -14.58 -36.96 24.20
C ALA A 69 -13.07 -36.78 23.91
N VAL A 70 -12.52 -35.73 24.55
CA VAL A 70 -11.21 -35.69 25.25
C VAL A 70 -9.91 -35.48 24.45
N ALA A 71 -9.40 -34.25 24.63
CA ALA A 71 -8.02 -33.82 24.92
C ALA A 71 -6.81 -34.57 24.34
N THR A 72 -5.93 -33.80 23.68
CA THR A 72 -4.50 -33.68 24.04
C THR A 72 -3.83 -32.59 23.20
N SER A 73 -3.20 -31.60 23.85
CA SER A 73 -2.10 -30.83 23.26
C SER A 73 -0.87 -31.74 23.14
N PRO A 74 0.00 -31.56 22.15
CA PRO A 74 1.25 -30.85 22.47
C PRO A 74 1.89 -30.01 21.33
N VAL A 75 2.59 -28.96 21.78
CA VAL A 75 3.93 -28.51 21.37
C VAL A 75 4.21 -28.14 19.89
N THR A 76 4.53 -26.86 19.75
CA THR A 76 5.61 -26.24 18.96
C THR A 76 5.85 -26.77 17.55
N GLN A 77 5.38 -26.01 16.57
CA GLN A 77 6.13 -25.79 15.33
C GLN A 77 6.00 -24.32 14.91
N THR A 78 7.13 -23.62 14.96
CA THR A 78 7.41 -22.44 14.16
C THR A 78 7.34 -22.80 12.68
N PRO A 79 6.64 -22.04 11.83
CA PRO A 79 7.03 -21.84 10.45
C PRO A 79 7.58 -20.41 10.36
N ALA A 80 8.89 -20.17 10.24
CA ALA A 80 9.68 -20.43 9.04
C ALA A 80 8.89 -20.08 7.76
N HIS A 81 8.87 -18.78 7.48
CA HIS A 81 8.82 -18.14 6.15
C HIS A 81 7.88 -18.77 5.11
N ASP A 82 6.63 -18.31 5.12
CA ASP A 82 5.80 -18.30 3.92
C ASP A 82 5.74 -16.84 3.41
N VAL A 83 6.68 -16.50 2.52
CA VAL A 83 6.74 -15.19 1.84
C VAL A 83 6.16 -15.31 0.43
N THR A 84 4.97 -15.88 0.22
CA THR A 84 4.38 -15.86 -1.15
C THR A 84 2.86 -15.68 -1.25
N SER A 85 2.14 -15.32 -0.18
CA SER A 85 0.79 -14.75 -0.37
C SER A 85 0.35 -13.89 0.80
N LEU A 86 0.98 -12.72 0.95
CA LEU A 86 0.33 -11.66 1.73
C LEU A 86 -0.91 -11.22 0.96
N SER A 87 -2.06 -11.28 1.61
CA SER A 87 -3.28 -10.71 1.02
C SER A 87 -3.07 -9.21 0.76
N PRO A 88 -3.77 -8.61 -0.21
CA PRO A 88 -3.66 -7.18 -0.50
C PRO A 88 -3.81 -6.31 0.76
N THR A 89 -4.68 -6.72 1.68
CA THR A 89 -4.89 -6.07 2.99
C THR A 89 -3.68 -6.19 3.92
N GLN A 90 -3.01 -7.36 3.95
CA GLN A 90 -1.80 -7.55 4.77
C GLN A 90 -0.63 -6.75 4.22
N LEU A 91 -0.48 -6.67 2.89
CA LEU A 91 0.55 -5.85 2.25
C LEU A 91 0.33 -4.36 2.57
N GLN A 92 -0.91 -3.89 2.53
CA GLN A 92 -1.27 -2.52 2.90
C GLN A 92 -0.96 -2.23 4.38
N ALA A 93 -1.32 -3.13 5.29
CA ALA A 93 -1.02 -2.97 6.71
C ALA A 93 0.50 -2.94 6.98
N ALA A 94 1.26 -3.82 6.34
CA ALA A 94 2.71 -3.84 6.43
C ALA A 94 3.34 -2.54 5.90
N TRP A 95 2.83 -2.01 4.79
CA TRP A 95 3.25 -0.72 4.24
C TRP A 95 3.03 0.43 5.22
N LEU A 96 1.84 0.53 5.82
CA LEU A 96 1.52 1.57 6.80
C LEU A 96 2.39 1.48 8.06
N GLN A 97 2.72 0.26 8.51
CA GLN A 97 3.64 0.05 9.62
C GLN A 97 5.06 0.50 9.25
N ALA A 98 5.54 0.19 8.04
CA ALA A 98 6.84 0.64 7.56
C ALA A 98 6.93 2.18 7.48
N VAL A 99 5.91 2.83 6.93
CA VAL A 99 5.84 4.30 6.85
C VAL A 99 5.88 4.93 8.25
N GLN A 100 5.08 4.41 9.19
CA GLN A 100 5.09 4.90 10.57
C GLN A 100 6.46 4.73 11.24
N HIS A 101 7.10 3.57 11.03
CA HIS A 101 8.42 3.31 11.57
C HIS A 101 9.47 4.28 11.01
N VAL A 102 9.46 4.53 9.70
CA VAL A 102 10.34 5.52 9.06
C VAL A 102 10.09 6.90 9.66
N MET A 103 8.83 7.35 9.74
CA MET A 103 8.50 8.67 10.28
C MET A 103 8.90 8.84 11.76
N ALA A 104 8.80 7.78 12.57
CA ALA A 104 9.12 7.84 14.00
C ALA A 104 10.64 7.80 14.28
N ASN A 105 11.43 7.17 13.40
CA ASN A 105 12.86 6.94 13.61
C ASN A 105 13.76 7.79 12.70
N THR A 106 13.18 8.66 11.86
CA THR A 106 13.96 9.53 10.95
C THR A 106 13.54 10.99 11.02
N GLU A 107 14.52 11.87 10.92
CA GLU A 107 14.36 13.32 10.88
C GLU A 107 14.09 13.79 9.45
N ASP A 108 13.08 14.65 9.23
CA ASP A 108 12.81 15.24 7.92
C ASP A 108 13.67 16.49 7.69
N VAL A 109 14.68 16.37 6.83
CA VAL A 109 15.60 17.46 6.45
C VAL A 109 15.18 18.16 5.15
N GLY A 110 14.06 17.75 4.55
CA GLY A 110 13.51 18.36 3.34
C GLY A 110 14.50 18.38 2.17
N GLN A 111 14.65 19.54 1.52
CA GLN A 111 15.52 19.72 0.34
C GLN A 111 17.02 19.62 0.66
N ARG A 112 17.42 19.67 1.94
CA ARG A 112 18.82 19.57 2.35
C ARG A 112 19.33 18.13 2.47
N PHE A 113 18.53 17.15 2.05
CA PHE A 113 18.85 15.73 2.20
C PHE A 113 20.23 15.37 1.63
N ALA A 114 20.54 15.81 0.41
CA ALA A 114 21.82 15.48 -0.22
C ALA A 114 23.03 16.07 0.53
N GLU A 115 22.89 17.27 1.08
CA GLU A 115 23.95 17.92 1.86
C GLU A 115 24.15 17.22 3.22
N GLU A 116 23.06 16.96 3.94
CA GLU A 116 23.12 16.29 5.25
C GLU A 116 23.64 14.85 5.13
N ALA A 117 23.24 14.12 4.09
CA ALA A 117 23.72 12.77 3.83
C ALA A 117 25.25 12.74 3.60
N ARG A 118 25.79 13.71 2.85
CA ARG A 118 27.23 13.87 2.68
C ARG A 118 27.94 14.20 3.98
N LYS A 119 27.41 15.16 4.77
CA LYS A 119 27.99 15.52 6.07
C LYS A 119 28.07 14.32 7.01
N MET A 120 27.03 13.49 7.05
CA MET A 120 27.03 12.27 7.86
C MET A 120 28.07 11.27 7.35
N HIS A 121 28.19 11.09 6.03
CA HIS A 121 29.16 10.17 5.42
C HIS A 121 30.62 10.59 5.66
N TYR A 122 30.91 11.90 5.62
CA TYR A 122 32.25 12.44 5.88
C TYR A 122 32.54 12.71 7.37
N GLY A 123 31.58 12.45 8.27
CA GLY A 123 31.74 12.64 9.72
C GLY A 123 31.70 14.10 10.18
N GLU A 124 31.14 15.00 9.38
CA GLU A 124 30.91 16.41 9.74
C GLU A 124 29.66 16.60 10.63
N SER A 125 28.76 15.62 10.66
CA SER A 125 27.56 15.63 11.50
C SER A 125 27.29 14.27 12.14
N GLU A 126 26.47 14.25 13.19
CA GLU A 126 26.12 13.03 13.91
C GLU A 126 25.31 12.06 13.03
N GLU A 127 25.63 10.77 13.10
CA GLU A 127 24.92 9.71 12.38
C GLU A 127 23.52 9.51 12.98
N ARG A 128 22.49 9.74 12.17
CA ARG A 128 21.08 9.62 12.55
C ARG A 128 20.22 9.30 11.33
N GLY A 129 19.03 8.73 11.53
CA GLY A 129 18.11 8.50 10.43
C GLY A 129 17.62 9.83 9.86
N ILE A 130 17.88 10.10 8.57
CA ILE A 130 17.36 11.28 7.88
C ILE A 130 16.48 10.89 6.69
N ARG A 131 15.44 11.69 6.43
CA ARG A 131 14.58 11.61 5.25
C ARG A 131 14.44 12.98 4.63
N GLY A 132 14.21 13.04 3.33
CA GLY A 132 14.01 14.31 2.64
C GLY A 132 13.85 14.14 1.14
N GLN A 133 14.11 15.20 0.40
CA GLN A 133 13.93 15.30 -1.03
C GLN A 133 15.28 15.43 -1.72
N ALA A 134 15.48 14.67 -2.80
CA ALA A 134 16.64 14.78 -3.68
C ALA A 134 16.18 14.69 -5.12
N THR A 135 16.84 15.43 -6.01
CA THR A 135 16.62 15.26 -7.46
C THR A 135 17.19 13.92 -7.94
N PRO A 136 16.78 13.43 -9.11
CA PRO A 136 17.37 12.23 -9.70
C PRO A 136 18.88 12.33 -9.87
N GLU A 137 19.39 13.50 -10.25
CA GLU A 137 20.82 13.77 -10.39
C GLU A 137 21.53 13.67 -9.03
N GLN A 138 21.01 14.36 -8.01
CA GLN A 138 21.57 14.30 -6.66
C GLN A 138 21.59 12.88 -6.09
N THR A 139 20.54 12.09 -6.36
CA THR A 139 20.47 10.70 -5.91
C THR A 139 21.56 9.84 -6.57
N ARG A 140 21.86 10.08 -7.86
CA ARG A 140 22.94 9.37 -8.56
C ARG A 140 24.30 9.77 -8.00
N ASP A 141 24.54 11.06 -7.79
CA ASP A 141 25.80 11.53 -7.19
C ASP A 141 26.04 10.88 -5.82
N LEU A 142 25.01 10.84 -4.96
CA LEU A 142 25.10 10.19 -3.64
C LEU A 142 25.49 8.70 -3.77
N LEU A 143 24.88 7.96 -4.69
CA LEU A 143 25.21 6.55 -4.91
C LEU A 143 26.63 6.36 -5.45
N GLU A 144 27.09 7.23 -6.35
CA GLU A 144 28.46 7.21 -6.90
C GLU A 144 29.51 7.54 -5.82
N GLU A 145 29.18 8.42 -4.88
CA GLU A 145 29.99 8.74 -3.70
C GLU A 145 30.00 7.61 -2.64
N GLY A 146 29.16 6.57 -2.82
CA GLY A 146 29.04 5.45 -1.88
C GLY A 146 28.02 5.68 -0.75
N ILE A 147 27.23 6.74 -0.83
CA ILE A 147 26.21 7.08 0.16
C ILE A 147 24.95 6.28 -0.14
N SER A 148 24.57 5.39 0.78
CA SER A 148 23.39 4.54 0.64
C SER A 148 22.10 5.35 0.77
N VAL A 149 21.32 5.41 -0.31
CA VAL A 149 20.02 6.10 -0.38
C VAL A 149 18.94 5.16 -0.88
N MET A 150 17.73 5.28 -0.31
CA MET A 150 16.58 4.46 -0.68
C MET A 150 15.40 5.33 -1.12
N PRO A 151 14.88 5.17 -2.35
CA PRO A 151 13.69 5.89 -2.78
C PRO A 151 12.45 5.35 -2.04
N LEU A 152 11.67 6.26 -1.46
CA LEU A 152 10.43 5.91 -0.77
C LEU A 152 9.22 6.31 -1.64
N PRO A 153 8.36 5.37 -2.08
CA PRO A 153 7.16 5.69 -2.84
C PRO A 153 6.12 6.34 -1.91
N MET A 154 6.16 7.67 -1.85
CA MET A 154 5.16 8.48 -1.16
C MET A 154 4.04 8.83 -2.15
N PRO A 155 2.76 8.59 -1.82
CA PRO A 155 1.64 9.09 -2.60
C PRO A 155 1.73 10.62 -2.71
N ASP A 156 1.40 11.20 -3.86
CA ASP A 156 1.45 12.66 -4.05
C ASP A 156 0.61 13.43 -3.03
N ALA A 157 -0.47 12.82 -2.52
CA ALA A 157 -1.30 13.35 -1.45
C ALA A 157 -0.56 13.60 -0.12
N LEU A 158 0.58 12.95 0.11
CA LEU A 158 1.41 13.07 1.32
C LEU A 158 2.68 13.91 1.11
N LYS A 159 2.89 14.47 -0.09
CA LYS A 159 4.08 15.29 -0.41
C LYS A 159 3.95 16.76 -0.01
N GLY A 160 2.80 17.17 0.57
CA GLY A 160 2.54 18.54 1.04
C GLY A 160 2.60 18.67 2.57
N PRO A 161 2.75 19.90 3.10
CA PRO A 161 2.59 20.14 4.52
C PRO A 161 1.17 19.75 4.92
N VAL A 162 1.05 18.96 6.00
CA VAL A 162 -0.25 18.68 6.63
C VAL A 162 -0.75 20.03 7.18
N GLN A 163 -1.77 20.60 6.55
CA GLN A 163 -2.45 21.79 7.04
C GLN A 163 -3.40 21.43 8.20
#